data_AF-A0ABD6FEN1-F1
#
_entry.id   AF-A0ABD6FEN1-F1
#
_cell.length_a   1.000
_cell.length_b   1.000
_cell.length_c   1.000
_cell.angle_alpha   90.00
_cell.angle_beta   90.00
_cell.angle_gamma   90.00
#
_symmetry.space_group_name_H-M   'P 1'
#
loop_
_entity.id
_entity.type
_entity.pdbx_description
1 polymer ?
#
loop_
_entity_poly.entity_id
_entity_poly.type
_entity_poly.pdbx_seq_one_letter_code
_entity_poly.pdbx_strand_id
1 'polypeptide(L)'
;PGLNNSGALNGQCRDSWDLDNSNAYARAHCDSSGWCAYLYDLYFEKDQAVPGWDCCGHRHDIEHVVIWVFDDQARYVATSEHGKYAVHPASAVAWEGTHAKIVYHKDGLSTHCFRLARHDEEPENHSGRWHYPALVGWNGFPDGIRDKLVAADFGAATLGIADATFRDNLVKAKPAEVPDSALPAGA
;
A
#
# COMPACT_ATOMS: atom_id res chain seq x y z
N PRO A 1 18.19 5.75 -6.02
CA PRO A 1 17.24 4.62 -5.86
C PRO A 1 16.14 4.68 -6.93
N GLY A 2 15.40 3.57 -7.10
CA GLY A 2 14.37 3.43 -8.13
C GLY A 2 14.94 3.16 -9.53
N LEU A 3 14.04 2.88 -10.48
CA LEU A 3 14.36 2.63 -11.87
C LEU A 3 13.74 3.68 -12.80
N ASN A 4 14.33 3.86 -13.99
CA ASN A 4 13.69 4.64 -15.06
C ASN A 4 12.51 3.84 -15.63
N ASN A 5 11.49 4.51 -16.17
CA ASN A 5 10.34 3.84 -16.82
C ASN A 5 10.67 3.44 -18.26
N SER A 6 11.77 2.73 -18.40
CA SER A 6 12.25 2.21 -19.67
C SER A 6 12.39 0.69 -19.60
N GLY A 7 12.55 0.09 -20.78
CA GLY A 7 12.63 -1.37 -20.92
C GLY A 7 11.29 -2.06 -20.62
N ALA A 8 11.37 -3.35 -20.26
CA ALA A 8 10.20 -4.15 -19.93
C ALA A 8 9.53 -3.66 -18.63
N LEU A 9 8.21 -3.86 -18.51
CA LEU A 9 7.42 -3.47 -17.32
C LEU A 9 8.03 -4.01 -16.03
N ASN A 10 8.46 -5.26 -16.06
CA ASN A 10 9.08 -5.98 -14.94
C ASN A 10 10.61 -6.04 -15.03
N GLY A 11 11.22 -5.29 -15.95
CA GLY A 11 12.65 -5.33 -16.17
C GLY A 11 13.41 -4.75 -14.99
N GLN A 12 14.31 -5.54 -14.41
CA GLN A 12 15.21 -5.18 -13.30
C GLN A 12 14.52 -4.93 -11.95
N CYS A 13 13.23 -5.24 -11.81
CA CYS A 13 12.46 -5.10 -10.57
C CYS A 13 11.48 -6.26 -10.35
N ARG A 14 11.82 -7.44 -10.86
CA ARG A 14 11.04 -8.66 -10.71
C ARG A 14 11.95 -9.88 -10.83
N ASP A 15 12.75 -10.11 -9.81
CA ASP A 15 13.40 -11.39 -9.55
C ASP A 15 13.11 -11.89 -8.12
N SER A 16 13.72 -13.01 -7.71
CA SER A 16 13.56 -13.53 -6.36
C SER A 16 14.21 -12.64 -5.31
N TRP A 17 15.31 -11.96 -5.65
CA TRP A 17 16.02 -11.08 -4.75
C TRP A 17 15.20 -9.84 -4.44
N ASP A 18 14.53 -9.26 -5.44
CA ASP A 18 13.59 -8.16 -5.26
C ASP A 18 12.47 -8.52 -4.26
N LEU A 19 11.92 -9.73 -4.40
CA LEU A 19 10.87 -10.23 -3.52
C LEU A 19 11.38 -10.44 -2.08
N ASP A 20 12.55 -11.06 -1.92
CA ASP A 20 13.17 -11.34 -0.62
C ASP A 20 13.55 -10.05 0.13
N ASN A 21 13.78 -8.95 -0.58
CA ASN A 21 14.15 -7.65 -0.01
C ASN A 21 12.99 -6.64 0.03
N SER A 22 11.76 -7.09 -0.25
CA SER A 22 10.58 -6.23 -0.10
C SER A 22 10.32 -5.87 1.37
N ASN A 23 9.84 -4.65 1.59
CA ASN A 23 9.43 -4.16 2.91
C ASN A 23 8.03 -3.56 2.83
N ALA A 24 7.29 -3.65 3.92
CA ALA A 24 6.06 -2.91 4.16
C ALA A 24 6.30 -1.93 5.31
N TYR A 25 5.69 -0.75 5.21
CA TYR A 25 5.78 0.28 6.25
C TYR A 25 4.39 0.59 6.77
N ALA A 26 4.20 0.60 8.09
CA ALA A 26 2.87 0.77 8.65
C ALA A 26 2.77 1.94 9.61
N ARG A 27 1.61 2.60 9.62
CA ARG A 27 1.23 3.53 10.67
C ARG A 27 -0.21 3.28 11.08
N ALA A 28 -0.44 3.30 12.39
CA ALA A 28 -1.75 3.07 12.96
C ALA A 28 -2.26 4.29 13.73
N HIS A 29 -3.58 4.45 13.75
CA HIS A 29 -4.28 5.35 14.64
C HIS A 29 -5.48 4.64 15.24
N CYS A 30 -5.63 4.70 16.56
CA CYS A 30 -6.78 4.16 17.29
C CYS A 30 -7.38 5.27 18.14
N ASP A 31 -8.70 5.30 18.25
CA ASP A 31 -9.41 6.26 19.08
C ASP A 31 -10.21 5.58 20.21
N SER A 32 -10.86 6.40 21.05
CA SER A 32 -11.68 5.91 22.16
C SER A 32 -13.03 5.32 21.72
N SER A 33 -13.40 5.44 20.44
CA SER A 33 -14.60 4.78 19.89
C SER A 33 -14.37 3.28 19.67
N GLY A 34 -13.13 2.80 19.80
CA GLY A 34 -12.75 1.40 19.60
C GLY A 34 -12.35 1.07 18.16
N TRP A 35 -12.30 2.07 17.29
CA TRP A 35 -11.82 1.91 15.92
C TRP A 35 -10.31 2.14 15.83
N CYS A 36 -9.67 1.31 15.03
CA CYS A 36 -8.28 1.46 14.63
C CYS A 36 -8.17 1.47 13.11
N ALA A 37 -7.39 2.40 12.56
CA ALA A 37 -6.99 2.44 11.17
C ALA A 37 -5.51 2.05 11.07
N TYR A 38 -5.19 1.07 10.22
CA TYR A 38 -3.83 0.68 9.90
C TYR A 38 -3.57 0.96 8.43
N LEU A 39 -2.67 1.89 8.14
CA LEU A 39 -2.22 2.19 6.78
C LEU A 39 -0.87 1.50 6.54
N TYR A 40 -0.77 0.75 5.45
CA TYR A 40 0.42 0.05 4.99
C TYR A 40 0.88 0.63 3.66
N ASP A 41 2.13 1.06 3.58
CA ASP A 41 2.81 1.47 2.34
C ASP A 41 3.74 0.36 1.85
N LEU A 42 3.69 0.10 0.54
CA LEU A 42 4.67 -0.73 -0.15
C LEU A 42 5.30 0.08 -1.28
N TYR A 43 6.63 0.02 -1.38
CA TYR A 43 7.39 0.74 -2.39
C TYR A 43 7.77 -0.18 -3.55
N PHE A 44 7.61 0.31 -4.78
CA PHE A 44 8.11 -0.31 -6.00
C PHE A 44 9.04 0.66 -6.73
N GLU A 45 10.03 0.13 -7.44
CA GLU A 45 11.10 0.96 -7.97
C GLU A 45 10.70 1.85 -9.15
N LYS A 46 9.61 1.48 -9.85
CA LYS A 46 9.00 2.21 -10.95
C LYS A 46 7.55 1.78 -11.13
N ASP A 47 6.76 2.67 -11.72
CA ASP A 47 5.47 2.35 -12.30
C ASP A 47 5.49 2.72 -13.80
N GLN A 48 5.16 1.75 -14.64
CA GLN A 48 5.17 1.91 -16.08
C GLN A 48 3.86 1.40 -16.67
N ALA A 49 3.18 2.22 -17.48
CA ALA A 49 1.96 1.83 -18.19
C ALA A 49 2.28 1.09 -19.49
N VAL A 50 3.26 1.57 -20.26
CA VAL A 50 3.61 1.03 -21.58
C VAL A 50 5.05 0.50 -21.60
N PRO A 51 5.28 -0.79 -21.90
CA PRO A 51 6.63 -1.32 -22.04
C PRO A 51 7.45 -0.52 -23.07
N GLY A 52 8.70 -0.20 -22.75
CA GLY A 52 9.64 0.49 -23.62
C GLY A 52 9.44 1.99 -23.82
N TRP A 53 8.35 2.59 -23.29
CA TRP A 53 8.06 4.02 -23.49
C TRP A 53 7.88 4.78 -22.17
N ASP A 54 8.75 5.77 -21.95
CA ASP A 54 8.77 6.60 -20.73
C ASP A 54 7.66 7.66 -20.67
N CYS A 55 6.85 7.80 -21.72
CA CYS A 55 5.80 8.83 -21.79
C CYS A 55 4.60 8.56 -20.88
N CYS A 56 4.50 7.36 -20.29
CA CYS A 56 3.35 6.91 -19.50
C CYS A 56 3.81 6.10 -18.28
N GLY A 57 4.53 6.71 -17.35
CA GLY A 57 4.98 6.09 -16.10
C GLY A 57 5.73 7.07 -15.20
N HIS A 58 6.16 6.62 -14.02
CA HIS A 58 7.02 7.37 -13.12
C HIS A 58 8.00 6.49 -12.35
N ARG A 59 9.21 7.00 -12.17
CA ARG A 59 10.18 6.43 -11.25
C ARG A 59 9.59 6.50 -9.85
N HIS A 60 9.78 5.45 -9.06
CA HIS A 60 9.13 5.24 -7.78
C HIS A 60 7.63 4.99 -7.91
N ASP A 61 7.15 4.05 -7.11
CA ASP A 61 5.75 3.85 -6.86
C ASP A 61 5.56 3.54 -5.38
N ILE A 62 4.48 4.04 -4.80
CA ILE A 62 4.11 3.73 -3.43
C ILE A 62 2.60 3.54 -3.41
N GLU A 63 2.20 2.30 -3.15
CA GLU A 63 0.81 1.93 -3.04
C GLU A 63 0.45 1.66 -1.58
N HIS A 64 -0.82 1.88 -1.25
CA HIS A 64 -1.34 1.93 0.11
C HIS A 64 -2.48 0.92 0.31
N VAL A 65 -2.48 0.28 1.48
CA VAL A 65 -3.64 -0.48 1.97
C VAL A 65 -4.05 0.07 3.32
N VAL A 66 -5.33 0.38 3.51
CA VAL A 66 -5.88 0.76 4.82
C VAL A 66 -6.80 -0.34 5.34
N ILE A 67 -6.53 -0.84 6.54
CA ILE A 67 -7.39 -1.79 7.25
C ILE A 67 -8.09 -1.06 8.40
N TRP A 68 -9.42 -1.03 8.37
CA TRP A 68 -10.23 -0.52 9.46
C TRP A 68 -10.66 -1.68 10.36
N VAL A 69 -10.25 -1.61 11.62
CA VAL A 69 -10.44 -2.63 12.64
C VAL A 69 -11.34 -2.09 13.73
N PHE A 70 -12.27 -2.92 14.21
CA PHE A 70 -13.11 -2.66 15.36
C PHE A 70 -13.27 -3.95 16.15
N ASP A 71 -13.16 -3.89 17.48
CA ASP A 71 -13.27 -5.06 18.36
C ASP A 71 -12.34 -6.21 17.92
N ASP A 72 -11.06 -5.86 17.68
CA ASP A 72 -9.99 -6.75 17.20
C ASP A 72 -10.31 -7.52 15.90
N GLN A 73 -11.28 -7.06 15.12
CA GLN A 73 -11.67 -7.65 13.83
C GLN A 73 -11.56 -6.63 12.70
N ALA A 74 -10.92 -7.04 11.60
CA ALA A 74 -10.97 -6.26 10.36
C ALA A 74 -12.42 -6.16 9.87
N ARG A 75 -12.90 -4.93 9.71
CA ARG A 75 -14.26 -4.63 9.22
C ARG A 75 -14.24 -4.21 7.76
N TYR A 76 -13.21 -3.45 7.37
CA TYR A 76 -13.04 -2.96 6.01
C TYR A 76 -11.57 -2.99 5.59
N VAL A 77 -11.37 -3.20 4.30
CA VAL A 77 -10.07 -3.15 3.62
C VAL A 77 -10.20 -2.18 2.48
N ALA A 78 -9.33 -1.18 2.42
CA ALA A 78 -9.30 -0.21 1.35
C ALA A 78 -7.98 -0.31 0.58
N THR A 79 -8.05 -0.38 -0.74
CA THR A 79 -6.88 -0.47 -1.63
C THR A 79 -6.72 0.82 -2.42
N SER A 80 -5.49 1.34 -2.52
CA SER A 80 -5.20 2.52 -3.31
C SER A 80 -5.34 2.25 -4.81
N GLU A 81 -6.02 3.17 -5.49
CA GLU A 81 -6.25 3.14 -6.92
C GLU A 81 -6.15 4.56 -7.49
N HIS A 82 -5.00 4.88 -8.08
CA HIS A 82 -4.75 6.15 -8.78
C HIS A 82 -5.08 7.39 -7.93
N GLY A 83 -4.64 7.40 -6.67
CA GLY A 83 -4.85 8.50 -5.71
C GLY A 83 -6.22 8.52 -5.00
N LYS A 84 -7.06 7.52 -5.27
CA LYS A 84 -8.30 7.21 -4.56
C LYS A 84 -8.18 5.87 -3.83
N TYR A 85 -9.27 5.45 -3.18
CA TYR A 85 -9.37 4.14 -2.56
C TYR A 85 -10.65 3.42 -3.01
N ALA A 86 -10.53 2.14 -3.33
CA ALA A 86 -11.66 1.23 -3.33
C ALA A 86 -11.82 0.65 -1.92
N VAL A 87 -13.01 0.78 -1.32
CA VAL A 87 -13.28 0.34 0.06
C VAL A 87 -14.17 -0.90 0.02
N HIS A 88 -13.71 -1.96 0.68
CA HIS A 88 -14.35 -3.27 0.66
C HIS A 88 -14.75 -3.70 2.07
N PRO A 89 -15.98 -4.22 2.27
CA PRO A 89 -16.31 -4.89 3.53
C PRO A 89 -15.47 -6.16 3.67
N ALA A 90 -15.13 -6.55 4.90
CA ALA A 90 -14.32 -7.73 5.17
C ALA A 90 -14.87 -9.03 4.57
N SER A 91 -16.19 -9.12 4.37
CA SER A 91 -16.87 -10.26 3.73
C SER A 91 -16.55 -10.42 2.23
N ALA A 92 -16.05 -9.37 1.56
CA ALA A 92 -15.64 -9.43 0.16
C ALA A 92 -14.16 -9.81 0.00
N VAL A 93 -13.40 -9.84 1.10
CA VAL A 93 -11.95 -10.00 1.11
C VAL A 93 -11.59 -11.47 1.29
N ALA A 94 -10.65 -11.96 0.49
CA ALA A 94 -10.02 -13.24 0.74
C ALA A 94 -8.93 -13.08 1.82
N TRP A 95 -8.90 -14.00 2.79
CA TRP A 95 -8.00 -13.91 3.95
C TRP A 95 -7.08 -15.12 4.07
N GLU A 96 -5.90 -14.92 4.65
CA GLU A 96 -5.10 -15.96 5.30
C GLU A 96 -4.95 -15.60 6.79
N GLY A 97 -5.74 -16.25 7.65
CA GLY A 97 -5.90 -15.83 9.04
C GLY A 97 -6.46 -14.41 9.11
N THR A 98 -5.67 -13.47 9.66
CA THR A 98 -6.01 -12.04 9.77
C THR A 98 -5.42 -11.19 8.64
N HIS A 99 -4.81 -11.80 7.62
CA HIS A 99 -4.15 -11.08 6.54
C HIS A 99 -5.02 -11.01 5.29
N ALA A 100 -5.34 -9.80 4.84
CA ALA A 100 -6.05 -9.57 3.60
C ALA A 100 -5.16 -9.92 2.41
N LYS A 101 -5.67 -10.67 1.44
CA LYS A 101 -4.97 -11.00 0.20
C LYS A 101 -5.12 -9.86 -0.80
N ILE A 102 -4.03 -9.12 -1.02
CA ILE A 102 -3.95 -7.94 -1.88
C ILE A 102 -3.00 -8.21 -3.04
N VAL A 103 -3.34 -7.72 -4.23
CA VAL A 103 -2.54 -7.88 -5.45
C VAL A 103 -2.09 -6.51 -5.95
N TYR A 104 -0.78 -6.33 -6.11
CA TYR A 104 -0.22 -5.25 -6.92
C TYR A 104 -0.50 -5.57 -8.39
N HIS A 105 -1.29 -4.73 -9.03
CA HIS A 105 -1.94 -5.06 -10.29
C HIS A 105 -1.66 -4.00 -11.36
N LYS A 106 -1.45 -4.45 -12.59
CA LYS A 106 -1.42 -3.60 -13.77
C LYS A 106 -2.85 -3.32 -14.23
N ASP A 107 -3.34 -2.10 -13.99
CA ASP A 107 -4.72 -1.72 -14.28
C ASP A 107 -4.96 -1.42 -15.78
N GLY A 108 -5.09 -2.49 -16.56
CA GLY A 108 -5.34 -2.42 -18.00
C GLY A 108 -4.25 -1.61 -18.73
N LEU A 109 -4.65 -0.51 -19.37
CA LEU A 109 -3.74 0.41 -20.06
C LEU A 109 -3.18 1.54 -19.16
N SER A 110 -3.63 1.62 -17.90
CA SER A 110 -3.20 2.62 -16.93
C SER A 110 -1.88 2.22 -16.25
N THR A 111 -1.48 2.93 -15.20
CA THR A 111 -0.40 2.62 -14.24
C THR A 111 -0.80 1.48 -13.28
N HIS A 112 0.00 1.15 -12.29
CA HIS A 112 -0.36 0.10 -11.32
C HIS A 112 -1.34 0.62 -10.25
N CYS A 113 -1.94 -0.32 -9.52
CA CYS A 113 -2.74 -0.07 -8.33
C CYS A 113 -2.79 -1.31 -7.44
N PHE A 114 -3.34 -1.18 -6.23
CA PHE A 114 -3.77 -2.33 -5.45
C PHE A 114 -5.22 -2.70 -5.72
N ARG A 115 -5.49 -4.01 -5.69
CA ARG A 115 -6.85 -4.56 -5.64
C ARG A 115 -6.92 -5.76 -4.70
N LEU A 116 -8.14 -6.16 -4.34
CA LEU A 116 -8.35 -7.46 -3.71
C LEU A 116 -7.97 -8.60 -4.65
N ALA A 117 -7.45 -9.68 -4.08
CA ALA A 117 -7.35 -10.96 -4.75
C ALA A 117 -8.73 -11.57 -4.98
N ARG A 118 -8.90 -12.36 -6.05
CA ARG A 118 -10.03 -13.30 -6.11
C ARG A 118 -9.83 -14.40 -5.06
N HIS A 119 -10.93 -15.02 -4.62
CA HIS A 119 -10.89 -16.01 -3.54
C HIS A 119 -10.02 -17.23 -3.85
N ASP A 120 -9.95 -17.61 -5.12
CA ASP A 120 -9.17 -18.72 -5.68
C ASP A 120 -7.94 -18.24 -6.46
N GLU A 121 -7.54 -16.97 -6.31
CA GLU A 121 -6.37 -16.44 -7.01
C GLU A 121 -5.08 -16.97 -6.41
N GLU A 122 -4.19 -17.44 -7.28
CA GLU A 122 -2.85 -17.87 -6.91
C GLU A 122 -1.83 -16.74 -7.14
N PRO A 123 -0.83 -16.57 -6.26
CA PRO A 123 0.16 -15.49 -6.37
C PRO A 123 1.08 -15.63 -7.58
N GLU A 124 1.17 -14.56 -8.38
CA GLU A 124 2.07 -14.47 -9.54
C GLU A 124 3.44 -13.87 -9.16
N ASN A 125 4.16 -14.49 -8.23
CA ASN A 125 5.52 -14.10 -7.84
C ASN A 125 6.52 -15.28 -7.86
N HIS A 126 7.82 -15.01 -7.70
CA HIS A 126 8.89 -16.02 -7.78
C HIS A 126 8.74 -17.19 -6.81
N SER A 127 8.04 -16.99 -5.68
CA SER A 127 7.82 -18.03 -4.69
C SER A 127 6.57 -18.86 -4.94
N GLY A 128 5.64 -18.40 -5.79
CA GLY A 128 4.32 -19.01 -6.00
C GLY A 128 3.45 -19.02 -4.74
N ARG A 129 3.72 -18.15 -3.75
CA ARG A 129 3.03 -18.09 -2.46
C ARG A 129 2.66 -16.66 -2.09
N TRP A 130 1.70 -16.51 -1.18
CA TRP A 130 1.35 -15.22 -0.62
C TRP A 130 2.56 -14.69 0.15
N HIS A 131 3.00 -13.49 -0.20
CA HIS A 131 4.24 -12.93 0.31
C HIS A 131 3.95 -11.94 1.43
N TYR A 132 4.73 -12.03 2.49
CA TYR A 132 4.64 -11.21 3.68
C TYR A 132 5.96 -10.43 3.81
N PRO A 133 6.03 -9.20 3.28
CA PRO A 133 7.22 -8.37 3.42
C PRO A 133 7.57 -8.14 4.89
N ALA A 134 8.86 -7.89 5.16
CA ALA A 134 9.27 -7.41 6.47
C ALA A 134 8.54 -6.11 6.80
N LEU A 135 7.97 -6.00 8.00
CA LEU A 135 7.13 -4.87 8.40
C LEU A 135 7.88 -3.94 9.35
N VAL A 136 7.92 -2.65 9.03
CA VAL A 136 8.41 -1.60 9.93
C VAL A 136 7.26 -0.67 10.30
N GLY A 137 6.87 -0.68 11.57
CA GLY A 137 5.88 0.26 12.10
C GLY A 137 6.46 1.67 12.27
N TRP A 138 5.60 2.70 12.25
CA TRP A 138 5.94 4.12 12.34
C TRP A 138 6.85 4.48 13.51
N ASN A 139 6.71 3.77 14.62
CA ASN A 139 7.50 3.97 15.85
C ASN A 139 8.62 2.93 16.02
N GLY A 140 8.83 2.05 15.04
CA GLY A 140 9.83 0.97 15.06
C GLY A 140 11.05 1.22 14.18
N PHE A 141 11.17 2.40 13.57
CA PHE A 141 12.34 2.77 12.78
C PHE A 141 13.57 3.00 13.68
N PRO A 142 14.78 2.62 13.25
CA PRO A 142 16.01 3.06 13.88
C PRO A 142 16.16 4.59 13.81
N ASP A 143 16.93 5.16 14.74
CA ASP A 143 17.16 6.59 14.86
C ASP A 143 17.58 7.23 13.51
N GLY A 144 16.89 8.30 13.14
CA GLY A 144 17.13 9.07 11.91
C GLY A 144 16.74 8.38 10.59
N ILE A 145 16.29 7.12 10.61
CA ILE A 145 15.86 6.43 9.39
C ILE A 145 14.48 6.90 8.95
N ARG A 146 13.54 7.08 9.89
CA ARG A 146 12.20 7.60 9.58
C ARG A 146 12.28 8.98 8.94
N ASP A 147 13.11 9.87 9.50
CA ASP A 147 13.25 11.25 9.00
C ASP A 147 13.80 11.27 7.57
N LYS A 148 14.76 10.38 7.26
CA LYS A 148 15.28 10.21 5.89
C LYS A 148 14.21 9.68 4.94
N LEU A 149 13.41 8.71 5.38
CA LEU A 149 12.34 8.13 4.56
C LEU A 149 11.28 9.20 4.24
N VAL A 150 10.83 9.94 5.25
CA VAL A 150 9.79 10.97 5.10
C VAL A 150 10.28 12.18 4.30
N ALA A 151 11.57 12.51 4.36
CA ALA A 151 12.17 13.60 3.60
C ALA A 151 12.61 13.22 2.18
N ALA A 152 12.49 11.94 1.79
CA ALA A 152 12.90 11.49 0.47
C ALA A 152 11.97 12.04 -0.62
N ASP A 153 12.55 12.38 -1.77
CA ASP A 153 11.80 12.75 -2.97
C ASP A 153 11.40 11.50 -3.75
N PHE A 154 10.09 11.20 -3.73
CA PHE A 154 9.49 10.09 -4.47
C PHE A 154 8.86 10.54 -5.79
N GLY A 155 9.10 11.78 -6.23
CA GLY A 155 8.55 12.32 -7.46
C GLY A 155 7.02 12.34 -7.45
N ALA A 156 6.42 11.51 -8.30
CA ALA A 156 4.96 11.40 -8.40
C ALA A 156 4.34 10.50 -7.31
N ALA A 157 5.12 9.60 -6.72
CA ALA A 157 4.64 8.73 -5.66
C ALA A 157 4.57 9.46 -4.32
N THR A 158 3.62 9.06 -3.47
CA THR A 158 3.37 9.71 -2.17
C THR A 158 3.47 8.68 -1.06
N LEU A 159 4.31 8.95 -0.05
CA LEU A 159 4.37 8.13 1.17
C LEU A 159 3.09 8.37 1.99
N GLY A 160 2.26 7.34 2.16
CA GLY A 160 0.95 7.43 2.79
C GLY A 160 1.02 7.53 4.32
N ILE A 161 2.04 6.93 4.94
CA ILE A 161 2.23 6.95 6.40
C ILE A 161 2.80 8.28 6.95
N ALA A 162 3.25 9.20 6.09
CA ALA A 162 3.86 10.46 6.49
C ALA A 162 2.88 11.39 7.21
N ASP A 163 3.37 12.24 8.13
CA ASP A 163 2.52 13.16 8.89
C ASP A 163 1.62 14.05 8.00
N ALA A 164 2.16 14.53 6.88
CA ALA A 164 1.46 15.43 5.97
C ALA A 164 0.33 14.77 5.16
N THR A 165 0.32 13.44 5.05
CA THR A 165 -0.55 12.69 4.12
C THR A 165 -1.39 11.63 4.80
N PHE A 166 -0.99 11.19 5.99
CA PHE A 166 -1.62 10.09 6.73
C PHE A 166 -3.10 10.33 6.96
N ARG A 167 -3.46 11.51 7.47
CA ARG A 167 -4.86 11.86 7.72
C ARG A 167 -5.69 11.84 6.44
N ASP A 168 -5.19 12.46 5.37
CA ASP A 168 -5.93 12.60 4.11
C ASP A 168 -6.16 11.24 3.43
N ASN A 169 -5.18 10.34 3.52
CA ASN A 169 -5.35 8.96 3.05
C ASN A 169 -6.44 8.24 3.85
N LEU A 170 -6.44 8.36 5.18
CA LEU A 170 -7.49 7.77 6.00
C LEU A 170 -8.87 8.35 5.69
N VAL A 171 -8.99 9.66 5.43
CA VAL A 171 -10.27 10.27 4.99
C VAL A 171 -10.78 9.63 3.71
N LYS A 172 -9.91 9.47 2.70
CA LYS A 172 -10.29 8.87 1.41
C LYS A 172 -10.65 7.39 1.53
N ALA A 173 -10.00 6.68 2.44
CA ALA A 173 -10.18 5.24 2.65
C ALA A 173 -11.31 4.89 3.65
N LYS A 174 -11.96 5.89 4.27
CA LYS A 174 -12.93 5.68 5.35
C LYS A 174 -14.31 5.26 4.80
N PRO A 175 -14.87 4.11 5.23
CA PRO A 175 -16.27 3.76 4.94
C PRO A 175 -17.23 4.65 5.74
N ALA A 176 -18.50 4.73 5.33
CA ALA A 176 -19.48 5.62 5.94
C ALA A 176 -19.77 5.29 7.42
N GLU A 177 -19.68 4.03 7.81
CA GLU A 177 -19.96 3.53 9.16
C GLU A 177 -18.86 3.84 10.18
N VAL A 178 -17.64 4.14 9.72
CA VAL A 178 -16.54 4.52 10.59
C VAL A 178 -16.72 6.00 10.98
N PRO A 179 -16.74 6.34 12.28
CA PRO A 179 -16.95 7.70 12.73
C PRO A 179 -15.75 8.60 12.41
N ASP A 180 -15.98 9.90 12.28
CA ASP A 180 -14.89 10.87 12.04
C ASP A 180 -13.93 10.98 13.23
N SER A 181 -14.34 10.56 14.44
CA SER A 181 -13.45 10.49 15.60
C SER A 181 -12.33 9.47 15.42
N ALA A 182 -12.52 8.46 14.56
CA ALA A 182 -11.53 7.44 14.24
C ALA A 182 -10.45 7.94 13.26
N LEU A 183 -10.52 9.22 12.86
CA LEU A 183 -9.47 9.87 12.07
C LEU A 183 -8.53 10.63 13.02
N PRO A 184 -7.21 10.65 12.72
CA PRO A 184 -6.28 11.53 13.41
C PRO A 184 -6.75 12.98 13.34
N ALA A 185 -6.44 13.76 14.38
CA ALA A 185 -6.66 15.20 14.37
C ALA A 185 -6.05 15.84 13.11
N GLY A 186 -6.74 16.83 12.53
CA GLY A 186 -6.18 17.65 11.47
C GLY A 186 -4.95 18.41 11.95
N ALA A 187 -3.99 18.59 11.05
CA ALA A 187 -2.93 19.57 11.23
C ALA A 187 -3.49 21.00 11.21
#